data_AF-A0A7K2MXA7-F1
#
_entry.id   AF-A0A7K2MXA7-F1
#
_cell.length_a   1.000
_cell.length_b   1.000
_cell.length_c   1.000
_cell.angle_alpha   90.00
_cell.angle_beta   90.00
_cell.angle_gamma   90.00
#
_symmetry.space_group_name_H-M   'P 1'
#
loop_
_entity.id
_entity.type
_entity.pdbx_description
1 polymer ?
#
loop_
_entity_poly.entity_id
_entity_poly.type
_entity_poly.pdbx_seq_one_letter_code
_entity_poly.pdbx_strand_id
1 'polypeptide(L)'
;GPEISVECVTYRGTTTVVAVNRKAISPPPHFEQLAHSVDADDPLRETVAPAARAAINALGITDGVSHIEMRLVEGRPRLIEVNARLAGDMIGHLVRLATGIDLVRAAADIACDRAPELTPTRSSAAAIHLLYPDTSGTLTRLTYDGPRPNWLDRVQFQCRPGDQLLLPADGGNLYTGRIGYLITTATTGQQARTRAGRAARAVTAVLDQTPGTAA
;
A
#
# COMPACT_ATOMS: atom_id res chain seq x y z
N GLY A 1 18.66 0.76 -0.10
CA GLY A 1 17.97 1.68 -1.01
C GLY A 1 16.48 1.61 -0.77
N PRO A 2 15.64 2.00 -1.76
CA PRO A 2 14.20 2.04 -1.59
C PRO A 2 13.61 0.63 -1.40
N GLU A 3 12.53 0.57 -0.65
CA GLU A 3 11.73 -0.63 -0.47
C GLU A 3 10.53 -0.63 -1.42
N ILE A 4 10.23 -1.80 -1.96
CA ILE A 4 9.13 -2.05 -2.88
C ILE A 4 8.44 -3.35 -2.49
N SER A 5 7.23 -3.56 -3.02
CA SER A 5 6.68 -4.92 -3.14
C SER A 5 6.32 -5.24 -4.58
N VAL A 6 6.21 -6.54 -4.85
CA VAL A 6 5.81 -7.10 -6.14
C VAL A 6 4.59 -7.97 -5.90
N GLU A 7 3.52 -7.67 -6.63
CA GLU A 7 2.27 -8.42 -6.55
C GLU A 7 2.24 -9.45 -7.68
N CYS A 8 2.09 -10.72 -7.30
CA CYS A 8 2.15 -11.86 -8.20
C CYS A 8 0.89 -12.71 -8.13
N VAL A 9 0.55 -13.34 -9.24
CA VAL A 9 -0.51 -14.35 -9.32
C VAL A 9 0.11 -15.62 -9.88
N THR A 10 0.01 -16.72 -9.15
CA THR A 10 0.43 -18.04 -9.59
C THR A 10 -0.79 -18.91 -9.82
N TYR A 11 -0.85 -19.58 -10.96
CA TYR A 11 -1.89 -20.55 -11.26
C TYR A 11 -1.25 -21.77 -11.91
N ARG A 12 -1.47 -22.95 -11.34
CA ARG A 12 -0.88 -24.22 -11.82
C ARG A 12 0.62 -24.12 -12.08
N GLY A 13 1.35 -23.53 -11.14
CA GLY A 13 2.80 -23.34 -11.17
C GLY A 13 3.30 -22.21 -12.07
N THR A 14 2.44 -21.54 -12.85
CA THR A 14 2.85 -20.43 -13.71
C THR A 14 2.65 -19.10 -12.97
N THR A 15 3.74 -18.35 -12.76
CA THR A 15 3.73 -17.08 -12.03
C THR A 15 3.73 -15.86 -12.96
N THR A 16 2.67 -15.06 -12.87
CA THR A 16 2.54 -13.75 -13.50
C THR A 16 2.81 -12.64 -12.49
N VAL A 17 3.78 -11.76 -12.80
CA VAL A 17 4.00 -10.53 -12.03
C VAL A 17 3.02 -9.47 -12.52
N VAL A 18 2.11 -9.05 -11.65
CA VAL A 18 0.99 -8.17 -11.99
C VAL A 18 1.35 -6.71 -11.80
N ALA A 19 2.04 -6.35 -10.71
CA ALA A 19 2.36 -4.97 -10.41
C ALA A 19 3.61 -4.83 -9.55
N VAL A 20 4.26 -3.68 -9.67
CA VAL A 20 5.23 -3.19 -8.69
C VAL A 20 4.56 -2.11 -7.84
N ASN A 21 4.70 -2.24 -6.53
CA ASN A 21 4.24 -1.26 -5.57
C ASN A 21 5.46 -0.56 -4.96
N ARG A 22 5.51 0.77 -5.13
CA ARG A 22 6.53 1.60 -4.49
C ARG A 22 6.06 2.05 -3.12
N LYS A 23 6.96 2.02 -2.15
CA LYS A 23 6.66 2.41 -0.76
C LYS A 23 7.37 3.70 -0.37
N ALA A 24 6.73 4.48 0.50
CA ALA A 24 7.40 5.43 1.38
C ALA A 24 7.22 4.94 2.82
N ILE A 25 8.31 4.84 3.56
CA ILE A 25 8.33 4.35 4.94
C ILE A 25 9.02 5.35 5.85
N SER A 26 8.69 5.34 7.13
CA SER A 26 9.37 6.17 8.12
C SER A 26 10.85 5.75 8.25
N PRO A 27 11.71 6.64 8.76
CA PRO A 27 13.06 6.26 9.16
C PRO A 27 13.09 5.14 10.22
N PRO A 28 14.25 4.52 10.43
CA PRO A 28 14.47 3.64 11.57
C PRO A 28 14.16 4.35 12.91
N PRO A 29 13.74 3.62 13.95
CA PRO A 29 13.64 2.15 14.00
C PRO A 29 12.29 1.58 13.55
N HIS A 30 11.29 2.41 13.26
CA HIS A 30 9.89 1.96 13.18
C HIS A 30 9.47 1.44 11.80
N PHE A 31 10.03 2.00 10.71
CA PHE A 31 9.70 1.61 9.33
C PHE A 31 8.20 1.61 9.00
N GLU A 32 7.43 2.53 9.60
CA GLU A 32 5.99 2.65 9.37
C GLU A 32 5.71 2.92 7.90
N GLN A 33 4.70 2.24 7.34
CA GLN A 33 4.26 2.51 5.97
C GLN A 33 3.52 3.85 5.95
N LEU A 34 3.98 4.77 5.09
CA LEU A 34 3.42 6.13 4.97
C LEU A 34 2.65 6.32 3.66
N ALA A 35 3.09 5.65 2.59
CA ALA A 35 2.41 5.71 1.30
C ALA A 35 2.76 4.52 0.41
N HIS A 36 1.84 4.22 -0.50
CA HIS A 36 2.02 3.28 -1.59
C HIS A 36 1.67 3.91 -2.92
N SER A 37 2.29 3.43 -3.99
CA SER A 37 1.85 3.75 -5.33
C SER A 37 2.13 2.61 -6.30
N VAL A 38 1.15 2.34 -7.15
CA VAL A 38 1.24 1.41 -8.27
C VAL A 38 1.12 2.22 -9.55
N ASP A 39 2.00 1.93 -10.50
CA ASP A 39 1.96 2.42 -11.87
C ASP A 39 1.89 1.20 -12.78
N ALA A 40 0.94 1.17 -13.71
CA ALA A 40 0.77 0.04 -14.63
C ALA A 40 2.02 -0.22 -15.47
N ASP A 41 2.77 0.84 -15.76
CA ASP A 41 3.95 0.82 -16.62
C ASP A 41 5.25 1.04 -15.82
N ASP A 42 5.29 0.64 -14.54
CA ASP A 42 6.48 0.84 -13.71
C ASP A 42 7.71 0.12 -14.32
N PRO A 43 8.78 0.85 -14.67
CA PRO A 43 9.93 0.28 -15.36
C PRO A 43 10.72 -0.71 -14.49
N LEU A 44 10.52 -0.73 -13.17
CA LEU A 44 11.18 -1.70 -12.30
C LEU A 44 10.65 -3.12 -12.50
N ARG A 45 9.46 -3.30 -13.09
CA ARG A 45 8.81 -4.61 -13.23
C ARG A 45 9.76 -5.66 -13.84
N GLU A 46 10.42 -5.34 -14.94
CA GLU A 46 11.34 -6.25 -15.62
C GLU A 46 12.58 -6.59 -14.79
N THR A 47 13.04 -5.65 -13.95
CA THR A 47 14.21 -5.85 -13.09
C THR A 47 13.89 -6.79 -11.92
N VAL A 48 12.68 -6.71 -11.37
CA VAL A 48 12.31 -7.41 -10.12
C VAL A 48 11.55 -8.71 -10.36
N ALA A 49 10.90 -8.84 -11.52
CA ALA A 49 10.09 -10.01 -11.85
C ALA A 49 10.86 -11.34 -11.81
N PRO A 50 12.11 -11.46 -12.31
CA PRO A 50 12.86 -12.71 -12.20
C PRO A 50 13.10 -13.14 -10.75
N ALA A 51 13.42 -12.20 -9.86
CA ALA A 51 13.65 -12.48 -8.44
C ALA A 51 12.35 -12.90 -7.73
N ALA A 52 11.22 -12.25 -8.05
CA ALA A 52 9.92 -12.61 -7.49
C ALA A 52 9.50 -14.04 -7.90
N ARG A 53 9.62 -14.36 -9.20
CA ARG A 53 9.31 -15.69 -9.73
C ARG A 53 10.21 -16.77 -9.11
N ALA A 54 11.51 -16.51 -9.00
CA ALA A 54 12.46 -17.44 -8.39
C ALA A 54 12.12 -17.70 -6.91
N ALA A 55 11.75 -16.66 -6.15
CA ALA A 55 11.37 -16.81 -4.75
C ALA A 55 10.08 -17.62 -4.57
N ILE A 56 9.04 -17.34 -5.37
CA ILE A 56 7.77 -18.10 -5.37
C ILE A 56 8.02 -19.57 -5.70
N ASN A 57 8.80 -19.84 -6.75
CA ASN A 57 9.14 -21.20 -7.17
C ASN A 57 9.96 -21.94 -6.10
N ALA A 58 10.93 -21.28 -5.47
CA ALA A 58 11.75 -21.88 -4.41
C ALA A 58 10.93 -22.28 -3.18
N LEU A 59 9.81 -21.59 -2.92
CA LEU A 59 8.87 -21.90 -1.83
C LEU A 59 7.79 -22.91 -2.22
N GLY A 60 7.76 -23.38 -3.48
CA GLY A 60 6.77 -24.35 -3.95
C GLY A 60 5.34 -23.81 -4.03
N ILE A 61 5.18 -22.49 -4.16
CA ILE A 61 3.85 -21.87 -4.29
C ILE A 61 3.35 -22.10 -5.72
N THR A 62 2.29 -22.90 -5.87
CA THR A 62 1.73 -23.26 -7.18
C THR A 62 0.47 -22.49 -7.55
N ASP A 63 -0.28 -22.01 -6.56
CA ASP A 63 -1.60 -21.41 -6.74
C ASP A 63 -1.84 -20.29 -5.72
N GLY A 64 -2.34 -19.15 -6.20
CA GLY A 64 -2.80 -18.04 -5.37
C GLY A 64 -2.17 -16.70 -5.72
N VAL A 65 -2.49 -15.70 -4.90
CA VAL A 65 -1.88 -14.36 -4.98
C VAL A 65 -0.75 -14.27 -3.96
N SER A 66 0.38 -13.70 -4.37
CA SER A 66 1.54 -13.50 -3.51
C SER A 66 1.98 -12.05 -3.46
N HIS A 67 2.34 -11.59 -2.28
CA HIS A 67 2.95 -10.30 -2.00
C HIS A 67 4.40 -10.49 -1.57
N ILE A 68 5.33 -9.90 -2.33
CA ILE A 68 6.76 -10.09 -2.12
C ILE A 68 7.41 -8.76 -1.83
N GLU A 69 8.03 -8.63 -0.66
CA GLU A 69 8.74 -7.41 -0.30
C GLU A 69 10.22 -7.50 -0.62
N MET A 70 10.76 -6.42 -1.17
CA MET A 70 12.15 -6.35 -1.58
C MET A 70 12.74 -4.97 -1.30
N ARG A 71 14.05 -4.94 -1.10
CA ARG A 71 14.84 -3.71 -1.14
C ARG A 71 15.73 -3.67 -2.37
N LEU A 72 15.84 -2.49 -2.96
CA LEU A 72 16.83 -2.24 -4.01
C LEU A 72 18.16 -1.84 -3.35
N VAL A 73 19.18 -2.66 -3.58
CA VAL A 73 20.58 -2.40 -3.18
C VAL A 73 21.38 -2.32 -4.46
N GLU A 74 21.94 -1.14 -4.77
CA GLU A 74 22.68 -0.89 -6.02
C GLU A 74 21.86 -1.26 -7.27
N GLY A 75 20.55 -0.98 -7.23
CA GLY A 75 19.61 -1.31 -8.30
C GLY A 75 19.19 -2.78 -8.38
N ARG A 76 19.72 -3.66 -7.52
CA ARG A 76 19.40 -5.10 -7.50
C ARG A 76 18.39 -5.43 -6.41
N PRO A 77 17.38 -6.28 -6.68
CA PRO A 77 16.44 -6.71 -5.67
C PRO A 77 17.11 -7.62 -4.63
N ARG A 78 16.83 -7.34 -3.37
CA ARG A 78 17.11 -8.18 -2.20
C ARG A 78 15.79 -8.51 -1.53
N LEU A 79 15.50 -9.79 -1.42
CA LEU A 79 14.28 -10.29 -0.81
C LEU A 79 14.25 -9.93 0.68
N ILE A 80 13.08 -9.50 1.15
CA ILE A 80 12.80 -9.30 2.59
C ILE A 80 11.87 -10.41 3.04
N GLU A 81 10.70 -10.53 2.40
CA GLU A 81 9.69 -11.52 2.73
C GLU A 81 8.86 -11.93 1.51
N VAL A 82 8.26 -13.13 1.58
CA VAL A 82 7.29 -13.65 0.60
C VAL A 82 6.05 -14.08 1.37
N ASN A 83 4.90 -13.54 0.98
CA ASN A 83 3.62 -13.83 1.61
C ASN A 83 2.66 -14.39 0.57
N ALA A 84 2.20 -15.63 0.72
CA ALA A 84 1.17 -16.24 -0.15
C ALA A 84 -0.25 -15.72 0.19
N ARG A 85 -0.42 -14.40 0.15
CA ARG A 85 -1.70 -13.71 0.38
C ARG A 85 -1.74 -12.37 -0.37
N LEU A 86 -2.92 -11.78 -0.43
CA LEU A 86 -3.11 -10.39 -0.83
C LEU A 86 -2.34 -9.45 0.12
N ALA A 87 -1.78 -8.41 -0.48
CA ALA A 87 -1.15 -7.31 0.24
C ALA A 87 -2.16 -6.49 1.05
N GLY A 88 -1.68 -5.89 2.15
CA GLY A 88 -2.44 -4.93 2.96
C GLY A 88 -2.54 -3.55 2.31
N ASP A 89 -2.95 -2.54 3.09
CA ASP A 89 -2.92 -1.12 2.74
C ASP A 89 -3.54 -0.77 1.38
N MET A 90 -4.62 -1.49 1.05
CA MET A 90 -5.39 -1.33 -0.19
C MET A 90 -4.55 -1.52 -1.46
N ILE A 91 -3.37 -2.15 -1.39
CA ILE A 91 -2.48 -2.33 -2.54
C ILE A 91 -3.20 -3.07 -3.68
N GLY A 92 -4.00 -4.10 -3.37
CA GLY A 92 -4.82 -4.77 -4.39
C GLY A 92 -5.84 -3.86 -5.09
N HIS A 93 -6.39 -2.86 -4.38
CA HIS A 93 -7.24 -1.83 -4.98
C HIS A 93 -6.44 -0.84 -5.82
N LEU A 94 -5.21 -0.48 -5.40
CA LEU A 94 -4.31 0.33 -6.21
C LEU A 94 -3.94 -0.37 -7.52
N VAL A 95 -3.67 -1.68 -7.47
CA VAL A 95 -3.44 -2.51 -8.67
C VAL A 95 -4.65 -2.44 -9.59
N ARG A 96 -5.85 -2.67 -9.07
CA ARG A 96 -7.08 -2.59 -9.88
C ARG A 96 -7.30 -1.22 -10.52
N LEU A 97 -7.05 -0.13 -9.78
CA LEU A 97 -7.20 1.23 -10.32
C LEU A 97 -6.17 1.53 -11.45
N ALA A 98 -4.94 1.05 -11.27
CA ALA A 98 -3.83 1.28 -12.20
C ALA A 98 -3.93 0.40 -13.46
N THR A 99 -4.12 -0.91 -13.31
CA THR A 99 -4.02 -1.91 -14.39
C THR A 99 -5.37 -2.47 -14.84
N GLY A 100 -6.41 -2.33 -14.02
CA GLY A 100 -7.71 -3.00 -14.22
C GLY A 100 -7.77 -4.43 -13.68
N ILE A 101 -6.64 -5.02 -13.26
CA ILE A 101 -6.58 -6.40 -12.76
C ILE A 101 -7.11 -6.45 -11.32
N ASP A 102 -8.11 -7.30 -11.08
CA ASP A 102 -8.70 -7.51 -9.75
C ASP A 102 -8.06 -8.72 -9.07
N LEU A 103 -7.10 -8.46 -8.17
CA LEU A 103 -6.40 -9.53 -7.44
C LEU A 103 -7.32 -10.31 -6.49
N VAL A 104 -8.39 -9.69 -5.98
CA VAL A 104 -9.36 -10.39 -5.11
C VAL A 104 -10.14 -11.40 -5.94
N ARG A 105 -10.59 -10.98 -7.13
CA ARG A 105 -11.24 -11.88 -8.08
C ARG A 105 -10.29 -12.98 -8.55
N ALA A 106 -9.03 -12.66 -8.86
CA ALA A 106 -8.04 -13.67 -9.25
C ALA A 106 -7.84 -14.73 -8.15
N ALA A 107 -7.73 -14.30 -6.88
CA ALA A 107 -7.64 -15.22 -5.74
C ALA A 107 -8.88 -16.12 -5.64
N ALA A 108 -10.08 -15.56 -5.82
CA ALA A 108 -11.33 -16.31 -5.79
C ALA A 108 -11.47 -17.30 -6.96
N ASP A 109 -11.07 -16.90 -8.17
CA ASP A 109 -11.07 -17.76 -9.35
C ASP A 109 -10.14 -18.96 -9.14
N ILE A 110 -8.90 -18.72 -8.68
CA ILE A 110 -7.92 -19.78 -8.38
C ILE A 110 -8.43 -20.73 -7.29
N ALA A 111 -9.03 -20.20 -6.22
CA ALA A 111 -9.59 -21.02 -5.14
C ALA A 111 -10.72 -21.95 -5.62
N CYS A 112 -11.34 -21.64 -6.77
CA CYS A 112 -12.34 -22.47 -7.44
C CYS A 112 -11.77 -23.27 -8.63
N ASP A 113 -10.45 -23.41 -8.76
CA ASP A 113 -9.75 -24.04 -9.89
C ASP A 113 -10.15 -23.45 -11.26
N ARG A 114 -10.37 -22.13 -11.29
CA ARG A 114 -10.63 -21.35 -12.51
C ARG A 114 -9.41 -20.50 -12.84
N ALA A 115 -9.09 -20.41 -14.12
CA ALA A 115 -8.03 -19.55 -14.60
C ALA A 115 -8.37 -18.08 -14.30
N PRO A 116 -7.46 -17.32 -13.65
CA PRO A 116 -7.69 -15.91 -13.37
C PRO A 116 -7.55 -15.06 -14.65
N GLU A 117 -8.39 -14.02 -14.77
CA GLU A 117 -8.23 -13.00 -15.82
C GLU A 117 -7.18 -11.97 -15.41
N LEU A 118 -6.05 -11.94 -16.12
CA LEU A 118 -4.90 -11.09 -15.80
C LEU A 118 -4.54 -10.12 -16.93
N THR A 119 -5.39 -9.99 -17.95
CA THR A 119 -5.18 -9.02 -19.03
C THR A 119 -5.42 -7.60 -18.49
N PRO A 120 -4.42 -6.70 -18.54
CA PRO A 120 -4.62 -5.31 -18.15
C PRO A 120 -5.70 -4.65 -19.02
N THR A 121 -6.64 -3.95 -18.39
CA THR A 121 -7.68 -3.17 -19.09
C THR A 121 -7.50 -1.67 -18.92
N ARG A 122 -6.44 -1.25 -18.22
CA ARG A 122 -6.08 0.15 -17.93
C ARG A 122 -4.57 0.30 -17.97
N SER A 123 -4.11 1.48 -18.37
CA SER A 123 -2.74 1.97 -18.14
C SER A 123 -2.89 3.32 -17.42
N SER A 124 -2.68 3.29 -16.10
CA SER A 124 -2.88 4.39 -15.18
C SER A 124 -2.02 4.16 -13.94
N ALA A 125 -2.13 5.05 -12.96
CA ALA A 125 -1.47 4.90 -11.68
C ALA A 125 -2.40 5.28 -10.54
N ALA A 126 -2.14 4.69 -9.37
CA ALA A 126 -2.86 4.97 -8.15
C ALA A 126 -1.89 5.10 -6.98
N ALA A 127 -2.22 5.94 -6.01
CA ALA A 127 -1.46 6.10 -4.79
C ALA A 127 -2.36 6.23 -3.58
N ILE A 128 -1.94 5.62 -2.48
CA ILE A 128 -2.51 5.81 -1.14
C ILE A 128 -1.56 6.64 -0.30
N HIS A 129 -2.12 7.55 0.50
CA HIS A 129 -1.40 8.23 1.57
C HIS A 129 -2.04 7.81 2.89
N LEU A 130 -1.24 7.24 3.78
CA LEU A 130 -1.66 6.80 5.10
C LEU A 130 -1.57 8.00 6.05
N LEU A 131 -2.62 8.21 6.83
CA LEU A 131 -2.77 9.39 7.67
C LEU A 131 -2.42 9.03 9.11
N TYR A 132 -1.51 9.81 9.68
CA TYR A 132 -1.10 9.75 11.08
C TYR A 132 -1.20 11.17 11.67
N PRO A 133 -1.53 11.32 12.95
CA PRO A 133 -1.44 12.60 13.64
C PRO A 133 0.03 12.93 13.93
N ASP A 134 0.32 14.20 14.24
CA ASP A 134 1.67 14.63 14.61
C ASP A 134 2.07 14.22 16.03
N THR A 135 1.10 13.98 16.91
CA THR A 135 1.31 13.58 18.30
C THR A 135 0.36 12.47 18.71
N SER A 136 0.69 11.75 19.79
CA SER A 136 -0.27 10.92 20.52
C SER A 136 -1.24 11.78 21.33
N GLY A 137 -2.41 11.25 21.66
CA GLY A 137 -3.43 11.95 22.44
C GLY A 137 -4.84 11.44 22.20
N THR A 138 -5.81 12.13 22.80
CA THR A 138 -7.23 11.87 22.55
C THR A 138 -7.68 12.66 21.33
N LEU A 139 -8.18 12.00 20.30
CA LEU A 139 -8.70 12.68 19.12
C LEU A 139 -9.96 13.47 19.47
N THR A 140 -9.98 14.78 19.23
CA THR A 140 -11.16 15.63 19.50
C THR A 140 -11.85 16.10 18.24
N ARG A 141 -11.13 16.19 17.12
CA ARG A 141 -11.71 16.54 15.82
C ARG A 141 -10.95 15.86 14.69
N LEU A 142 -11.68 15.34 13.71
CA LEU A 142 -11.13 14.77 12.49
C LEU A 142 -12.01 15.14 11.29
N THR A 143 -11.47 15.92 10.36
CA THR A 143 -12.19 16.40 9.17
C THR A 143 -11.34 16.31 7.91
N TYR A 144 -12.01 16.27 6.75
CA TYR A 144 -11.42 16.52 5.44
C TYR A 144 -12.20 17.64 4.77
N ASP A 145 -11.58 18.81 4.65
CA ASP A 145 -12.23 20.04 4.17
C ASP A 145 -11.73 20.42 2.75
N GLY A 146 -11.17 19.46 2.04
CA GLY A 146 -10.62 19.63 0.70
C GLY A 146 -11.64 19.39 -0.43
N PRO A 147 -11.30 19.78 -1.67
CA PRO A 147 -12.13 19.46 -2.83
C PRO A 147 -12.17 17.95 -3.09
N ARG A 148 -13.27 17.45 -3.65
CA ARG A 148 -13.45 16.03 -4.02
C ARG A 148 -13.53 15.82 -5.54
N PRO A 149 -12.42 16.02 -6.27
CA PRO A 149 -12.38 15.80 -7.72
C PRO A 149 -12.46 14.30 -8.05
N ASN A 150 -12.81 13.95 -9.29
CA ASN A 150 -12.96 12.57 -9.74
C ASN A 150 -11.68 11.71 -9.60
N TRP A 151 -10.50 12.33 -9.49
CA TRP A 151 -9.25 11.61 -9.25
C TRP A 151 -9.01 11.26 -7.78
N LEU A 152 -9.81 11.79 -6.85
CA LEU A 152 -9.81 11.41 -5.44
C LEU A 152 -10.79 10.25 -5.26
N ASP A 153 -10.26 9.03 -5.33
CA ASP A 153 -11.04 7.79 -5.24
C ASP A 153 -11.65 7.61 -3.85
N ARG A 154 -10.87 7.88 -2.79
CA ARG A 154 -11.31 7.66 -1.41
C ARG A 154 -10.66 8.63 -0.43
N VAL A 155 -11.43 9.01 0.59
CA VAL A 155 -10.96 9.50 1.89
C VAL A 155 -11.68 8.66 2.93
N GLN A 156 -10.92 7.93 3.75
CA GLN A 156 -11.47 7.02 4.75
C GLN A 156 -10.78 7.28 6.08
N PHE A 157 -11.57 7.62 7.10
CA PHE A 157 -11.10 7.64 8.48
C PHE A 157 -11.37 6.29 9.15
N GLN A 158 -10.45 5.88 10.02
CA GLN A 158 -10.45 4.59 10.73
C GLN A 158 -10.61 4.77 12.25
N CYS A 159 -10.67 6.02 12.71
CA CYS A 159 -10.95 6.42 14.07
C CYS A 159 -12.00 7.53 14.08
N ARG A 160 -12.43 7.90 15.28
CA ARG A 160 -13.41 8.96 15.54
C ARG A 160 -13.00 9.79 16.74
N PRO A 161 -13.50 11.03 16.87
CA PRO A 161 -13.35 11.78 18.10
C PRO A 161 -13.73 10.96 19.35
N GLY A 162 -12.88 11.03 20.36
CA GLY A 162 -12.91 10.22 21.59
C GLY A 162 -11.91 9.07 21.61
N ASP A 163 -11.40 8.62 20.46
CA ASP A 163 -10.42 7.53 20.42
C ASP A 163 -9.05 7.99 20.95
N GLN A 164 -8.39 7.09 21.69
CA GLN A 164 -7.00 7.27 22.12
C GLN A 164 -6.06 6.87 21.00
N LEU A 165 -5.19 7.78 20.58
CA LEU A 165 -4.20 7.55 19.54
C LEU A 165 -2.81 7.52 20.16
N LEU A 166 -2.05 6.49 19.79
CA LEU A 166 -0.69 6.28 20.25
C LEU A 166 0.21 6.01 19.05
N LEU A 167 1.17 6.89 18.82
CA LEU A 167 2.18 6.77 17.79
C LEU A 167 3.24 5.72 18.18
N PRO A 168 3.93 5.09 17.21
CA PRO A 168 4.97 4.10 17.49
C PRO A 168 6.12 4.62 18.37
N ALA A 169 6.46 5.90 18.26
CA ALA A 169 7.46 6.54 19.12
C ALA A 169 7.06 6.53 20.61
N ASP A 170 5.76 6.48 20.89
CA ASP A 170 5.20 6.47 22.24
C ASP A 170 4.73 5.05 22.67
N GLY A 171 5.16 4.00 21.94
CA GLY A 171 4.81 2.61 22.24
C GLY A 171 3.54 2.11 21.54
N GLY A 172 2.99 2.88 20.61
CA GLY A 172 1.87 2.48 19.76
C GLY A 172 2.25 1.59 18.58
N ASN A 173 1.28 1.33 17.72
CA ASN A 173 1.43 0.59 16.47
C ASN A 173 0.48 1.13 15.39
N LEU A 174 0.45 0.50 14.21
CA LEU A 174 -0.40 0.93 13.11
C LEU A 174 -1.91 1.01 13.46
N TYR A 175 -2.41 0.21 14.40
CA TYR A 175 -3.82 0.22 14.81
C TYR A 175 -4.14 1.33 15.80
N THR A 176 -3.14 1.88 16.49
CA THR A 176 -3.31 2.97 17.46
C THR A 176 -2.86 4.32 16.91
N GLY A 177 -1.96 4.35 15.93
CA GLY A 177 -1.40 5.59 15.38
C GLY A 177 -2.08 6.05 14.08
N ARG A 178 -2.63 5.13 13.28
CA ARG A 178 -3.17 5.48 11.96
C ARG A 178 -4.62 5.93 12.07
N ILE A 179 -4.90 7.14 11.59
CA ILE A 179 -6.25 7.75 11.66
C ILE A 179 -7.07 7.52 10.39
N GLY A 180 -6.44 7.09 9.31
CA GLY A 180 -7.11 6.80 8.06
C GLY A 180 -6.18 6.80 6.87
N TYR A 181 -6.76 6.97 5.70
CA TYR A 181 -6.03 7.05 4.44
C TYR A 181 -6.83 7.78 3.37
N LEU A 182 -6.15 8.18 2.30
CA LEU A 182 -6.78 8.64 1.07
C LEU A 182 -6.15 7.98 -0.15
N ILE A 183 -6.94 7.80 -1.21
CA ILE A 183 -6.52 7.16 -2.46
C ILE A 183 -6.77 8.12 -3.61
N THR A 184 -5.78 8.24 -4.49
CA THR A 184 -5.86 9.08 -5.69
C THR A 184 -5.40 8.32 -6.93
N THR A 185 -5.89 8.73 -8.09
CA THR A 185 -5.50 8.21 -9.40
C THR A 185 -4.80 9.28 -10.24
N ALA A 186 -3.96 8.86 -11.19
CA ALA A 186 -3.33 9.72 -12.19
C ALA A 186 -2.85 8.90 -13.40
N THR A 187 -2.16 9.54 -14.34
CA THR A 187 -1.52 8.84 -15.46
C THR A 187 -0.15 8.26 -15.09
N THR A 188 0.51 8.76 -14.04
CA THR A 188 1.79 8.24 -13.56
C THR A 188 1.82 8.14 -12.05
N GLY A 189 2.64 7.21 -11.52
CA GLY A 189 2.79 7.00 -10.08
C GLY A 189 3.27 8.26 -9.36
N GLN A 190 4.12 9.07 -9.99
CA GLN A 190 4.56 10.35 -9.42
C GLN A 190 3.39 11.33 -9.26
N GLN A 191 2.57 11.51 -10.30
CA GLN A 191 1.42 12.41 -10.23
C GLN A 191 0.38 11.94 -9.22
N ALA A 192 0.14 10.63 -9.12
CA ALA A 192 -0.77 10.06 -8.12
C ALA A 192 -0.26 10.38 -6.71
N ARG A 193 1.03 10.15 -6.42
CA ARG A 193 1.62 10.50 -5.11
C ARG A 193 1.54 12.01 -4.81
N THR A 194 1.79 12.87 -5.80
CA THR A 194 1.66 14.32 -5.64
C THR A 194 0.22 14.73 -5.31
N ARG A 195 -0.78 14.14 -5.99
CA ARG A 195 -2.20 14.36 -5.68
C ARG A 195 -2.55 13.90 -4.27
N ALA A 196 -2.07 12.72 -3.87
CA ALA A 196 -2.31 12.18 -2.54
C ALA A 196 -1.73 13.09 -1.45
N GLY A 197 -0.47 13.52 -1.58
CA GLY A 197 0.16 14.44 -0.63
C GLY A 197 -0.50 15.82 -0.57
N ARG A 198 -1.03 16.32 -1.70
CA ARG A 198 -1.82 17.57 -1.70
C ARG A 198 -3.14 17.39 -0.97
N ALA A 199 -3.86 16.30 -1.22
CA ALA A 199 -5.14 16.02 -0.57
C ALA A 199 -4.96 15.83 0.94
N ALA A 200 -3.87 15.19 1.39
CA ALA A 200 -3.60 14.96 2.81
C ALA A 200 -3.53 16.26 3.62
N ARG A 201 -3.08 17.37 3.02
CA ARG A 201 -3.03 18.69 3.68
C ARG A 201 -4.39 19.29 4.02
N ALA A 202 -5.46 18.75 3.45
CA ALA A 202 -6.82 19.15 3.76
C ALA A 202 -7.46 18.29 4.87
N VAL A 203 -6.73 17.32 5.42
CA VAL A 203 -7.12 16.59 6.62
C VAL A 203 -6.72 17.41 7.84
N THR A 204 -7.67 17.61 8.75
CA THR A 204 -7.39 18.20 10.06
C THR A 204 -7.66 17.17 11.15
N ALA A 205 -6.64 16.86 11.96
CA ALA A 205 -6.76 16.08 13.18
C ALA A 205 -6.36 16.95 14.37
N VAL A 206 -7.25 17.13 15.34
CA VAL A 206 -6.97 17.84 16.59
C VAL A 206 -6.97 16.82 17.71
N LEU A 207 -5.91 16.82 18.51
CA LEU A 207 -5.75 15.92 19.64
C LEU A 207 -5.52 16.74 20.90
N ASP A 208 -6.18 16.32 21.98
CA ASP A 208 -5.81 16.76 23.33
C ASP A 208 -4.69 15.84 23.80
N GLN A 209 -3.56 16.42 24.23
CA GLN A 209 -2.45 15.62 24.70
C GLN A 209 -2.86 14.82 25.93
N THR A 210 -2.50 13.53 25.94
CA THR A 210 -2.55 12.72 27.15
C THR A 210 -1.69 13.45 28.20
N PRO A 211 -2.17 13.69 29.43
CA PRO A 211 -1.33 14.26 30.48
C PRO A 211 -0.09 13.37 30.61
N GLY A 212 1.06 13.87 30.18
CA GLY A 212 2.28 13.09 30.22
C GLY A 212 2.60 12.74 31.66
N THR A 213 2.77 11.45 31.95
CA THR A 213 3.73 11.07 33.00
C THR A 213 5.09 11.56 32.53
N ALA A 214 5.43 12.79 32.92
CA ALA A 214 6.80 13.28 32.87
C ALA A 214 7.67 12.27 33.63
N ALA A 215 8.62 11.67 32.92
CA ALA A 215 9.75 10.97 33.52
C ALA A 215 10.98 11.88 33.42
#